data_AF-A0A1N6IBD9-F1
#
_entry.id   AF-A0A1N6IBD9-F1
#
_cell.length_a   1.000
_cell.length_b   1.000
_cell.length_c   1.000
_cell.angle_alpha   90.00
_cell.angle_beta   90.00
_cell.angle_gamma   90.00
#
_symmetry.space_group_name_H-M   'P 1'
#
loop_
_entity.id
_entity.type
_entity.pdbx_description
1 polymer ?
#
loop_
_entity_poly.entity_id
_entity_poly.type
_entity_poly.pdbx_seq_one_letter_code
_entity_poly.pdbx_strand_id
1 'polypeptide(L)'
;MGILDKAKELSNRVADKTIEFSSDEIIADTIMKAVNKQEKVNAILKSRGSNYRVSSIDLAMGIPPSVSFGIRRVSETADSKEIANNVSV
;
A
#
# COMPACT_ATOMS: atom_id res chain seq x y z
N MET A 1 -10.14 38.89 12.35
CA MET A 1 -9.37 37.99 11.46
C MET A 1 -9.93 38.12 10.06
N GLY A 2 -9.15 38.70 9.16
CA GLY A 2 -9.54 38.91 7.77
C GLY A 2 -9.45 37.63 6.93
N ILE A 3 -10.01 37.67 5.73
CA ILE A 3 -9.95 36.59 4.73
C ILE A 3 -8.50 36.27 4.34
N LEU A 4 -7.62 37.27 4.35
CA LEU A 4 -6.18 37.12 4.11
C LEU A 4 -5.48 36.33 5.24
N ASP A 5 -5.91 36.51 6.49
CA ASP A 5 -5.36 35.77 7.63
C ASP A 5 -5.69 34.27 7.52
N LYS A 6 -6.93 33.95 7.11
CA LYS A 6 -7.37 32.57 6.87
C LYS A 6 -6.62 31.89 5.73
N ALA A 7 -6.35 32.63 4.64
CA ALA A 7 -5.58 32.11 3.51
C ALA A 7 -4.13 31.78 3.90
N LYS A 8 -3.50 32.65 4.72
CA LYS A 8 -2.15 32.44 5.23
C LYS A 8 -2.08 31.24 6.19
N GLU A 9 -3.07 31.10 7.07
CA GLU A 9 -3.18 29.95 7.98
C GLU A 9 -3.38 28.63 7.24
N LEU A 10 -4.20 28.63 6.18
CA LEU A 10 -4.39 27.45 5.33
C LEU A 10 -3.09 27.08 4.57
N SER A 11 -2.38 28.07 4.05
CA SER A 11 -1.09 27.88 3.37
C SER A 11 -0.05 27.24 4.30
N ASN A 12 0.07 27.73 5.53
CA ASN A 12 0.99 27.17 6.53
C ASN A 12 0.60 25.73 6.92
N ARG A 13 -0.69 25.45 7.13
CA ARG A 13 -1.16 24.08 7.44
C ARG A 13 -0.89 23.08 6.31
N VAL A 14 -0.90 23.52 5.05
CA VAL A 14 -0.54 22.67 3.91
C VAL A 14 0.96 22.43 3.86
N ALA A 15 1.78 23.46 4.11
CA ALA A 15 3.24 23.33 4.16
C ALA A 15 3.72 22.41 5.31
N ASP A 16 3.14 22.53 6.50
CA ASP A 16 3.53 21.69 7.65
C ASP A 16 3.18 20.21 7.43
N LYS A 17 1.99 19.94 6.87
CA LYS A 17 1.59 18.58 6.49
C LYS A 17 2.48 17.99 5.38
N THR A 18 2.98 18.83 4.47
CA THR A 18 3.86 18.41 3.38
C THR A 18 5.18 17.84 3.92
N ILE A 19 5.74 18.44 4.97
CA ILE A 19 6.95 17.94 5.64
C ILE A 19 6.64 16.66 6.41
N GLU A 20 5.52 16.61 7.13
CA GLU A 20 5.06 15.43 7.89
C GLU A 20 4.84 14.20 6.99
N PHE A 21 4.29 14.37 5.78
CA PHE A 21 4.08 13.28 4.83
C PHE A 21 5.36 12.74 4.17
N SER A 22 6.49 13.42 4.35
CA SER A 22 7.78 13.03 3.78
C SER A 22 8.72 12.34 4.78
N SER A 23 8.31 12.15 6.04
CA SER A 23 9.17 11.49 7.03
C SER A 23 9.31 9.98 6.78
N ASP A 24 10.47 9.45 7.14
CA ASP A 24 10.78 8.02 7.01
C ASP A 24 9.78 7.15 7.79
N GLU A 25 9.31 7.61 8.95
CA GLU A 25 8.28 6.92 9.74
C GLU A 25 6.94 6.80 8.99
N ILE A 26 6.52 7.87 8.30
CA ILE A 26 5.27 7.84 7.52
C ILE A 26 5.41 6.95 6.29
N ILE A 27 6.59 6.95 5.66
CA ILE A 27 6.89 6.03 4.55
C ILE A 27 6.85 4.58 5.04
N ALA A 28 7.48 4.27 6.18
CA ALA A 28 7.47 2.94 6.77
C ALA A 28 6.05 2.47 7.12
N ASP A 29 5.25 3.31 7.76
CA ASP A 29 3.85 3.02 8.07
C ASP A 29 3.00 2.82 6.80
N THR A 30 3.25 3.61 5.76
CA THR A 30 2.58 3.47 4.46
C THR A 30 2.91 2.12 3.81
N ILE A 31 4.17 1.70 3.84
CA ILE A 31 4.62 0.40 3.34
C ILE A 31 3.94 -0.73 4.12
N MET A 32 3.97 -0.68 5.46
CA MET A 32 3.32 -1.69 6.31
C MET A 32 1.82 -1.79 6.02
N LYS A 33 1.12 -0.67 5.88
CA LYS A 33 -0.30 -0.64 5.54
C LYS A 33 -0.56 -1.24 4.16
N ALA A 34 0.26 -0.92 3.17
CA ALA A 34 0.12 -1.45 1.82
C ALA A 34 0.29 -2.97 1.77
N VAL A 35 1.33 -3.51 2.42
CA VAL A 35 1.60 -4.96 2.48
C VAL A 35 0.46 -5.69 3.21
N ASN A 36 0.07 -5.20 4.39
CA ASN A 36 -1.07 -5.76 5.14
C ASN A 36 -2.36 -5.76 4.31
N LYS A 37 -2.58 -4.72 3.50
CA LYS A 37 -3.73 -4.64 2.59
C LYS A 37 -3.63 -5.68 1.47
N GLN A 38 -2.45 -5.82 0.85
CA GLN A 38 -2.19 -6.84 -0.17
C GLN A 38 -2.54 -8.24 0.36
N GLU A 39 -2.04 -8.62 1.54
CA GLU A 39 -2.29 -9.94 2.12
C GLU A 39 -3.78 -10.20 2.35
N LYS A 40 -4.47 -9.25 2.99
CA LYS A 40 -5.91 -9.37 3.26
C LYS A 40 -6.73 -9.45 1.97
N VAL A 41 -6.42 -8.60 0.98
CA VAL A 41 -7.09 -8.61 -0.32
C VAL A 41 -6.85 -9.95 -1.04
N ASN A 42 -5.62 -10.45 -1.04
CA ASN A 42 -5.28 -11.73 -1.66
C ASN A 42 -5.99 -12.91 -1.00
N ALA A 43 -6.10 -12.93 0.33
CA ALA A 43 -6.86 -13.94 1.06
C ALA A 43 -8.35 -13.91 0.69
N ILE A 44 -8.95 -12.72 0.58
CA ILE A 44 -10.34 -12.55 0.14
C ILE A 44 -10.53 -12.99 -1.32
N LEU A 45 -9.60 -12.63 -2.22
CA LEU A 45 -9.67 -13.05 -3.61
C LEU A 45 -9.56 -14.58 -3.73
N LYS A 46 -8.74 -15.22 -2.88
CA LYS A 46 -8.61 -16.68 -2.82
C LYS A 46 -9.89 -17.34 -2.32
N SER A 47 -10.48 -16.86 -1.23
CA SER A 47 -11.73 -17.44 -0.72
C SER A 47 -12.90 -17.28 -1.68
N ARG A 48 -12.84 -16.30 -2.58
CA ARG A 48 -13.84 -16.08 -3.66
C ARG A 48 -13.55 -16.84 -4.95
N GLY A 49 -12.52 -17.70 -4.99
CA GLY A 49 -12.15 -18.45 -6.19
C GLY A 49 -11.58 -17.60 -7.33
N SER A 50 -11.13 -16.37 -7.06
CA SER A 50 -10.48 -15.55 -8.08
C SER A 50 -9.10 -16.10 -8.40
N ASN A 51 -8.76 -16.13 -9.68
CA ASN A 51 -7.42 -16.47 -10.17
C ASN A 51 -6.48 -15.26 -10.23
N TYR A 52 -6.85 -14.11 -9.67
CA TYR A 52 -6.04 -12.90 -9.66
C TYR A 52 -5.57 -12.54 -8.25
N ARG A 53 -4.34 -12.06 -8.13
CA ARG A 53 -3.76 -11.57 -6.87
C ARG A 53 -3.03 -10.27 -7.12
N VAL A 54 -2.98 -9.44 -6.10
CA VAL A 54 -2.00 -8.36 -6.00
C VAL A 54 -0.61 -9.02 -5.93
N SER A 55 0.25 -8.64 -6.86
CA SER A 55 1.56 -9.25 -7.13
C SER A 55 2.72 -8.26 -7.05
N SER A 56 2.42 -6.96 -7.05
CA SER A 56 3.39 -5.90 -6.81
C SER A 56 2.73 -4.75 -6.06
N ILE A 57 3.57 -4.00 -5.34
CA ILE A 57 3.22 -2.76 -4.68
C ILE A 57 4.22 -1.71 -5.17
N ASP A 58 3.71 -0.66 -5.78
CA ASP A 58 4.51 0.47 -6.25
C ASP A 58 4.22 1.67 -5.36
N LEU A 59 5.28 2.25 -4.76
CA LEU A 59 5.20 3.45 -3.94
C LEU A 59 5.79 4.62 -4.72
N ALA A 60 4.97 5.63 -5.01
CA ALA A 60 5.46 6.90 -5.55
C ALA A 60 5.64 7.91 -4.41
N MET A 61 6.86 8.43 -4.26
CA MET A 61 7.26 9.36 -3.21
C MET A 61 6.89 10.82 -3.54
N GLY A 62 5.63 11.02 -3.95
CA GLY A 62 5.02 12.35 -4.00
C GLY A 62 4.69 12.86 -2.60
N ILE A 63 4.22 14.10 -2.50
CA ILE A 63 3.68 14.63 -1.25
C ILE A 63 2.18 14.87 -1.44
N PRO A 64 1.31 14.05 -0.82
CA PRO A 64 1.60 12.87 0.00
C PRO A 64 2.04 11.64 -0.84
N PRO A 65 2.69 10.63 -0.22
CA PRO A 65 3.09 9.42 -0.92
C PRO A 65 1.86 8.62 -1.39
N SER A 66 1.97 7.95 -2.54
CA SER A 66 0.87 7.19 -3.13
C SER A 66 1.25 5.74 -3.40
N VAL A 67 0.32 4.82 -3.13
CA VAL A 67 0.50 3.38 -3.34
C VAL A 67 -0.38 2.90 -4.49
N SER A 68 0.22 2.14 -5.41
CA SER A 68 -0.48 1.42 -6.48
C SER A 68 -0.26 -0.08 -6.35
N PHE A 69 -1.30 -0.87 -6.62
CA PHE A 69 -1.24 -2.33 -6.59
C PHE A 69 -1.27 -2.91 -8.01
N GLY A 70 -0.24 -3.68 -8.36
CA GLY A 70 -0.21 -4.44 -9.60
C GLY A 70 -0.91 -5.78 -9.43
N ILE A 71 -1.93 -6.04 -10.25
CA ILE A 71 -2.73 -7.27 -10.19
C ILE A 71 -2.32 -8.20 -11.33
N ARG A 72 -2.07 -9.47 -11.02
CA ARG A 72 -1.71 -10.49 -12.00
C ARG A 72 -2.53 -11.76 -11.79
N ARG A 73 -2.79 -12.48 -12.88
CA ARG A 73 -3.35 -13.82 -12.82
C ARG A 73 -2.30 -14.80 -12.28
N VAL A 74 -2.66 -15.59 -11.27
CA VAL A 74 -1.85 -16.71 -10.78
C VAL A 74 -2.23 -17.95 -11.58
N SER A 75 -1.23 -18.66 -12.10
CA SER A 75 -1.42 -20.00 -12.64
C SER A 75 -1.60 -21.00 -11.49
N GLU A 76 -2.48 -21.99 -11.65
CA GLU A 76 -2.75 -23.03 -10.64
C GLU A 76 -1.50 -23.77 -10.14
N THR A 77 -0.39 -23.72 -10.88
CA THR A 77 0.87 -24.39 -10.56
C THR A 77 1.67 -23.78 -9.40
N ALA A 78 1.33 -22.56 -8.95
CA ALA A 78 2.10 -21.86 -7.90
C ALA A 78 1.71 -22.30 -6.48
N ASP A 79 0.41 -22.49 -6.21
CA ASP A 79 -0.09 -22.87 -4.89
C ASP A 79 0.27 -24.32 -4.51
N SER A 80 0.57 -25.18 -5.50
CA SER A 80 0.94 -26.59 -5.26
C SER A 80 2.40 -26.79 -4.82
N LYS A 81 3.28 -25.80 -5.02
CA LYS A 81 4.71 -25.93 -4.66
C LYS A 81 5.01 -25.62 -3.19
N GLU A 82 4.15 -24.87 -2.51
CA GLU A 82 4.35 -24.51 -1.11
C GLU A 82 4.06 -25.69 -0.16
N ILE A 83 3.18 -26.60 -0.57
CA ILE A 83 2.83 -27.82 0.21
C ILE A 83 3.92 -28.89 0.08
N ALA A 84 4.60 -28.98 -1.08
CA ALA A 84 5.62 -30.02 -1.32
C ALA A 84 6.93 -29.79 -0.54
N ASN A 85 7.26 -28.55 -0.18
CA ASN A 85 8.52 -28.22 0.49
C ASN A 85 8.47 -28.39 2.02
N ASN A 86 7.30 -28.68 2.60
CA ASN A 86 7.13 -28.81 4.06
C ASN A 86 6.82 -30.25 4.51
N VAL A 87 6.89 -31.24 3.61
CA VAL A 87 6.66 -32.68 3.88
C VAL A 87 7.91 -33.49 3.50
N SER A 88 9.10 -32.91 3.65
CA SER A 88 10.37 -33.60 3.45
C SER A 88 11.34 -33.24 4.58
N VAL A 89 11.00 -33.67 5.79
CA VAL A 89 11.94 -33.95 6.89
C VAL A 89 11.51 -35.25 7.53
#